data_AF-A0A962XSU9-F1
#
_entry.id   AF-A0A962XSU9-F1
#
_cell.length_a   1.000
_cell.length_b   1.000
_cell.length_c   1.000
_cell.angle_alpha   90.00
_cell.angle_beta   90.00
_cell.angle_gamma   90.00
#
_symmetry.space_group_name_H-M   'P 1'
#
loop_
_entity.id
_entity.type
_entity.pdbx_description
1 polymer ?
#
loop_
_entity_poly.entity_id
_entity_poly.type
_entity_poly.pdbx_seq_one_letter_code
_entity_poly.pdbx_strand_id
1 'polypeptide(L)'
;MNTLWFVRIPFAITFAGHGAGKLLMPQATAELLELPLALSLFVGVVEVLVGIGAVAGGIAGVPLRAWVNRLTAVAAVPVLLGAIALAHWPRWSFVASESHPLGGMEFQVLLLGVALLLAFDGRASR
;
A
#
# COMPACT_ATOMS: atom_id res chain seq x y z
N MET A 1 -18.26 11.34 13.56
CA MET A 1 -17.25 10.28 13.32
C MET A 1 -16.68 10.47 11.92
N ASN A 2 -15.36 10.47 11.73
CA ASN A 2 -14.78 10.62 10.39
C ASN A 2 -15.01 9.32 9.60
N THR A 3 -15.93 9.34 8.63
CA THR A 3 -16.28 8.15 7.82
C THR A 3 -15.09 7.61 7.03
N LEU A 4 -14.05 8.42 6.82
CA LEU A 4 -12.80 7.99 6.19
C LEU A 4 -12.09 6.88 6.99
N TRP A 5 -12.40 6.67 8.26
CA TRP A 5 -11.88 5.52 9.02
C TRP A 5 -12.26 4.17 8.40
N PHE A 6 -13.42 4.07 7.75
CA PHE A 6 -13.82 2.85 7.02
C PHE A 6 -12.96 2.59 5.78
N VAL A 7 -12.20 3.58 5.32
CA VAL A 7 -11.23 3.45 4.22
C VAL A 7 -9.81 3.27 4.78
N ARG A 8 -9.44 4.06 5.80
CA ARG A 8 -8.10 4.06 6.39
C ARG A 8 -7.74 2.73 7.03
N ILE A 9 -8.65 2.13 7.79
CA ILE A 9 -8.34 0.88 8.51
C ILE A 9 -8.09 -0.28 7.55
N PRO A 10 -8.97 -0.57 6.55
CA PRO A 10 -8.68 -1.63 5.58
C PRO A 10 -7.41 -1.37 4.76
N PHE A 11 -7.18 -0.14 4.33
CA PHE A 11 -5.95 0.25 3.62
C PHE A 11 -4.71 0.01 4.49
N ALA A 12 -4.76 0.41 5.75
CA ALA A 12 -3.66 0.24 6.69
C ALA A 12 -3.35 -1.23 6.97
N ILE A 13 -4.38 -2.04 7.22
CA ILE A 13 -4.23 -3.48 7.49
C ILE A 13 -3.66 -4.19 6.25
N THR A 14 -4.11 -3.82 5.06
CA THR A 14 -3.63 -4.40 3.81
C THR A 14 -2.13 -4.14 3.63
N PHE A 15 -1.72 -2.88 3.74
CA PHE A 15 -0.31 -2.51 3.61
C PHE A 15 0.55 -3.11 4.72
N ALA A 16 0.10 -3.05 5.97
CA ALA A 16 0.83 -3.65 7.09
C ALA A 16 0.94 -5.18 6.95
N GLY A 17 -0.10 -5.86 6.48
CA GLY A 17 -0.10 -7.30 6.24
C GLY A 17 0.86 -7.72 5.13
N HIS A 18 0.83 -7.03 3.99
CA HIS A 18 1.80 -7.27 2.90
C HIS A 18 3.24 -6.98 3.36
N GLY A 19 3.46 -5.85 4.03
CA GLY A 19 4.78 -5.48 4.52
C GLY A 19 5.32 -6.46 5.56
N ALA A 20 4.50 -6.86 6.53
CA ALA A 20 4.86 -7.87 7.52
C ALA A 20 5.20 -9.21 6.86
N GLY A 21 4.41 -9.65 5.87
CA GLY A 21 4.70 -10.86 5.09
C GLY A 21 6.08 -10.81 4.41
N LYS A 22 6.40 -9.67 3.77
CA LYS A 22 7.73 -9.45 3.16
C LYS A 22 8.86 -9.45 4.19
N LEU A 23 8.64 -8.91 5.38
CA LEU A 23 9.67 -8.86 6.43
C LEU A 23 9.87 -10.20 7.15
N LEU A 24 8.82 -11.02 7.25
CA LEU A 24 8.90 -12.36 7.84
C LEU A 24 9.54 -13.37 6.89
N MET A 25 9.33 -13.22 5.58
CA MET A 25 9.86 -14.12 4.55
C MET A 25 10.47 -13.33 3.37
N PRO A 26 11.55 -12.56 3.59
CA PRO A 26 12.05 -11.63 2.58
C PRO A 26 12.72 -12.34 1.40
N GLN A 27 13.37 -13.48 1.62
CA GLN A 27 13.96 -14.31 0.56
C GLN A 27 12.88 -14.91 -0.35
N ALA A 28 11.83 -15.50 0.22
CA ALA A 28 10.73 -16.08 -0.55
C ALA A 28 10.03 -15.02 -1.42
N THR A 29 9.83 -13.81 -0.90
CA THR A 29 9.27 -12.69 -1.69
C THR A 29 10.23 -12.26 -2.80
N ALA A 30 11.52 -12.16 -2.51
CA ALA A 30 12.55 -11.76 -3.47
C ALA A 30 12.63 -12.75 -4.64
N GLU A 31 12.59 -14.06 -4.35
CA GLU A 31 12.57 -15.12 -5.36
C GLU A 31 11.27 -15.10 -6.16
N LEU A 32 10.12 -14.98 -5.49
CA LEU A 32 8.80 -14.96 -6.15
C LEU A 32 8.65 -13.79 -7.14
N LEU A 33 9.21 -12.63 -6.82
CA LEU A 33 9.10 -11.41 -7.63
C LEU A 33 10.35 -11.14 -8.48
N GLU A 34 11.34 -12.03 -8.45
CA GLU A 34 12.63 -11.87 -9.11
C GLU A 34 13.32 -10.53 -8.77
N LEU A 35 13.23 -10.11 -7.51
CA LEU A 35 13.79 -8.85 -7.01
C LEU A 35 15.05 -9.08 -6.17
N PRO A 36 15.97 -8.09 -6.10
CA PRO A 36 17.04 -8.11 -5.11
C PRO A 36 16.46 -8.18 -3.69
N LEU A 37 17.06 -9.00 -2.81
CA LEU A 37 16.64 -9.13 -1.42
C LEU A 37 16.53 -7.78 -0.69
N ALA A 38 17.48 -6.88 -0.95
CA ALA A 38 17.47 -5.54 -0.38
C ALA A 38 16.22 -4.73 -0.78
N LEU A 39 15.76 -4.87 -2.02
CA LEU A 39 14.55 -4.21 -2.50
C LEU A 39 13.29 -4.83 -1.89
N SER A 40 13.23 -6.15 -1.77
CA SER A 40 12.15 -6.86 -1.06
C SER A 40 11.99 -6.36 0.38
N LEU A 41 13.10 -6.28 1.13
CA LEU A 41 13.13 -5.74 2.49
C LEU A 41 12.71 -4.28 2.55
N PHE A 42 13.24 -3.45 1.65
CA PHE A 42 12.90 -2.03 1.57
C PHE A 42 11.41 -1.82 1.34
N VAL A 43 10.81 -2.53 0.37
CA VAL A 43 9.37 -2.47 0.10
C VAL A 43 8.58 -2.94 1.31
N GLY A 44 9.01 -4.02 1.98
CA GLY A 44 8.37 -4.49 3.22
C GLY A 44 8.32 -3.43 4.33
N VAL A 45 9.43 -2.73 4.58
CA VAL A 45 9.48 -1.62 5.54
C VAL A 45 8.55 -0.48 5.11
N VAL A 46 8.61 -0.08 3.83
CA VAL A 46 7.78 0.99 3.28
C VAL A 46 6.29 0.65 3.45
N GLU A 47 5.88 -0.58 3.15
CA GLU A 47 4.49 -1.00 3.28
C GLU A 47 4.00 -0.96 4.74
N VAL A 48 4.81 -1.39 5.70
CA VAL A 48 4.47 -1.25 7.13
C VAL A 48 4.33 0.22 7.52
N LEU A 49 5.25 1.08 7.08
CA LEU A 49 5.19 2.52 7.35
C LEU A 49 3.98 3.18 6.70
N VAL A 50 3.56 2.74 5.51
CA VAL A 50 2.31 3.18 4.87
C VAL A 50 1.11 2.81 5.75
N GLY A 51 1.08 1.58 6.28
CA GLY A 51 0.02 1.15 7.20
C GLY A 51 -0.06 2.03 8.45
N ILE A 52 1.08 2.30 9.09
CA ILE A 52 1.17 3.19 10.26
C ILE A 52 0.75 4.62 9.90
N GLY A 53 1.24 5.14 8.78
CA GLY A 53 0.94 6.49 8.29
C GLY A 53 -0.55 6.70 7.99
N ALA A 54 -1.22 5.69 7.42
CA ALA A 54 -2.65 5.73 7.14
C ALA A 54 -3.50 5.86 8.42
N VAL A 55 -3.10 5.20 9.52
CA VAL A 55 -3.73 5.34 10.83
C VAL A 55 -3.38 6.69 11.47
N ALA A 56 -2.09 7.00 11.59
CA ALA A 56 -1.62 8.23 12.22
C ALA A 56 -2.20 9.49 11.56
N GLY A 57 -2.26 9.51 10.22
CA GLY A 57 -2.84 10.60 9.44
C GLY A 57 -4.36 10.76 9.59
N GLY A 58 -5.05 9.81 10.24
CA GLY A 58 -6.48 9.89 10.58
C GLY A 58 -6.76 10.47 11.96
N ILE A 59 -5.76 10.51 12.85
CA ILE A 59 -5.91 10.97 14.24
C ILE A 59 -5.88 12.50 14.28
N ALA A 60 -6.89 13.12 14.91
CA ALA A 60 -7.04 14.58 14.92
C ALA A 60 -5.90 15.32 15.65
N GLY A 61 -5.32 14.72 16.69
CA GLY A 61 -4.26 15.33 17.49
C GLY A 61 -2.84 15.16 16.93
N VAL A 62 -2.65 14.49 15.79
CA VAL A 62 -1.31 14.28 15.21
C VAL A 62 -0.80 15.59 14.57
N PRO A 63 0.36 16.12 14.99
CA PRO A 63 0.94 17.29 14.36
C PRO A 63 1.29 16.98 12.90
N LEU A 64 1.16 17.97 12.02
CA LEU A 64 1.48 17.83 10.60
C LEU A 64 0.70 16.70 9.90
N ARG A 65 -0.52 16.39 10.36
CA ARG A 65 -1.41 15.35 9.79
C ARG A 65 -1.49 15.37 8.25
N ALA A 66 -1.51 16.56 7.64
CA ALA A 66 -1.49 16.71 6.18
C ALA A 66 -0.24 16.11 5.53
N TRP A 67 0.92 16.37 6.12
CA TRP A 67 2.18 15.80 5.64
C TRP A 67 2.23 14.29 5.86
N VAL A 68 1.73 13.79 6.99
CA VAL A 68 1.63 12.34 7.23
C VAL A 68 0.80 11.67 6.13
N ASN A 69 -0.36 12.22 5.78
CA ASN A 69 -1.21 11.69 4.71
C ASN A 69 -0.52 11.74 3.33
N ARG A 70 0.17 12.85 3.01
CA ARG A 70 0.89 12.99 1.73
C ARG A 70 2.08 12.05 1.63
N LEU A 71 2.88 11.92 2.68
CA LEU A 71 4.03 11.00 2.70
C LEU A 71 3.56 9.54 2.63
N THR A 72 2.47 9.20 3.31
CA THR A 72 1.82 7.88 3.19
C THR A 72 1.45 7.60 1.74
N ALA A 73 0.81 8.54 1.06
CA ALA A 73 0.43 8.39 -0.34
C ALA A 73 1.65 8.30 -1.27
N VAL A 74 2.64 9.19 -1.11
CA VAL A 74 3.87 9.19 -1.90
C VAL A 74 4.65 7.88 -1.74
N ALA A 75 4.61 7.26 -0.57
CA ALA A 75 5.20 5.95 -0.34
C ALA A 75 4.36 4.80 -0.95
N ALA A 76 3.03 4.86 -0.83
CA ALA A 76 2.13 3.82 -1.31
C ALA A 76 2.06 3.73 -2.85
N VAL A 77 2.00 4.88 -3.54
CA VAL A 77 1.83 4.96 -4.99
C VAL A 77 2.90 4.17 -5.77
N PRO A 78 4.22 4.38 -5.58
CA PRO A 78 5.24 3.65 -6.33
C PRO A 78 5.25 2.15 -5.99
N VAL A 79 4.92 1.76 -4.76
CA VAL A 79 4.78 0.34 -4.39
C VAL A 79 3.64 -0.31 -5.17
N LEU A 80 2.48 0.33 -5.23
CA LEU A 80 1.32 -0.18 -5.97
C LEU A 80 1.57 -0.23 -7.47
N LEU A 81 2.20 0.82 -8.04
CA LEU A 81 2.57 0.84 -9.45
C LEU A 81 3.59 -0.26 -9.78
N GLY A 82 4.58 -0.46 -8.92
CA GLY A 82 5.55 -1.55 -9.06
C GLY A 82 4.88 -2.93 -9.01
N ALA A 83 3.99 -3.16 -8.04
CA ALA A 83 3.23 -4.40 -7.95
C ALA A 83 2.38 -4.65 -9.21
N ILE A 84 1.67 -3.62 -9.71
CA ILE A 84 0.88 -3.72 -10.94
C ILE A 84 1.77 -4.14 -12.11
N ALA A 85 2.89 -3.44 -12.33
CA ALA A 85 3.78 -3.70 -13.44
C ALA A 85 4.46 -5.07 -13.39
N LEU A 86 4.83 -5.55 -12.20
CA LEU A 86 5.63 -6.76 -12.03
C LEU A 86 4.77 -8.03 -11.90
N ALA A 87 3.57 -7.94 -11.31
CA ALA A 87 2.86 -9.14 -10.85
C ALA A 87 1.40 -9.26 -11.32
N HIS A 88 0.76 -8.16 -11.75
CA HIS A 88 -0.70 -8.13 -11.93
C HIS A 88 -1.17 -7.68 -13.32
N TRP A 89 -0.36 -6.92 -14.05
CA TRP A 89 -0.69 -6.45 -15.40
C TRP A 89 -0.54 -7.57 -16.45
N PRO A 90 -1.34 -7.57 -17.54
CA PRO A 90 -2.46 -6.69 -17.89
C PRO A 90 -3.83 -7.18 -17.40
N ARG A 91 -3.89 -8.26 -16.63
CA ARG A 91 -5.16 -8.87 -16.23
C ARG A 91 -5.90 -7.96 -15.26
N TRP A 92 -7.19 -7.68 -15.53
CA TRP A 92 -8.02 -6.92 -14.59
C TRP A 92 -8.42 -7.74 -13.37
N SER A 93 -9.07 -8.89 -13.59
CA SER A 93 -9.66 -9.70 -12.52
C SER A 93 -8.66 -10.10 -11.44
N PHE A 94 -8.96 -9.78 -10.18
CA PHE A 94 -8.15 -10.17 -9.01
C PHE A 94 -8.03 -11.70 -8.81
N VAL A 95 -8.85 -12.50 -9.49
CA VAL A 95 -8.83 -13.96 -9.37
C VAL A 95 -7.58 -14.52 -10.05
N ALA A 96 -6.82 -15.31 -9.28
CA ALA A 96 -5.62 -15.99 -9.74
C ALA A 96 -5.90 -16.89 -10.96
N SER A 97 -4.88 -17.05 -11.80
CA SER A 97 -4.91 -17.91 -12.98
C SER A 97 -3.51 -18.40 -13.32
N GLU A 98 -3.40 -19.35 -14.24
CA GLU A 98 -2.09 -19.88 -14.67
C GLU A 98 -1.13 -18.79 -15.17
N SER A 99 -1.66 -17.79 -15.90
CA SER A 99 -0.85 -16.67 -16.40
C SER A 99 -0.56 -15.59 -15.34
N HIS A 100 -1.35 -15.52 -14.27
CA HIS A 100 -1.26 -14.51 -13.22
C HIS A 100 -1.52 -15.19 -11.87
N PRO A 101 -0.54 -15.92 -11.33
CA PRO A 101 -0.73 -16.70 -10.10
C PRO A 101 -1.03 -15.81 -8.87
N LEU A 102 -0.65 -14.53 -8.93
CA LEU A 102 -0.92 -13.53 -7.90
C LEU A 102 -2.22 -12.72 -8.15
N GLY A 103 -3.02 -13.09 -9.16
CA GLY A 103 -4.22 -12.35 -9.55
C GLY A 103 -3.94 -11.10 -10.39
N GLY A 104 -5.00 -10.48 -10.90
CA GLY A 104 -4.94 -9.24 -11.68
C GLY A 104 -4.96 -7.95 -10.85
N MET A 105 -4.95 -6.81 -11.54
CA MET A 105 -4.65 -5.50 -10.97
C MET A 105 -5.82 -4.77 -10.26
N GLU A 106 -7.04 -5.31 -10.29
CA GLU A 106 -8.24 -4.66 -9.74
C GLU A 106 -8.04 -4.16 -8.29
N PHE A 107 -7.44 -4.98 -7.42
CA PHE A 107 -7.23 -4.63 -6.02
C PHE A 107 -6.20 -3.50 -5.85
N GLN A 108 -5.09 -3.56 -6.58
CA GLN A 108 -4.01 -2.57 -6.53
C GLN A 108 -4.48 -1.23 -7.09
N VAL A 109 -5.31 -1.24 -8.14
CA VAL A 109 -5.94 -0.03 -8.68
C VAL A 109 -6.90 0.60 -7.67
N LEU A 110 -7.69 -0.20 -6.95
CA LEU A 110 -8.54 0.31 -5.87
C LEU A 110 -7.70 0.97 -4.76
N LEU A 111 -6.66 0.29 -4.28
CA LEU A 111 -5.75 0.83 -3.27
C LEU A 111 -5.02 2.08 -3.77
N LEU A 112 -4.68 2.15 -5.06
CA LEU A 112 -4.07 3.32 -5.66
C LEU A 112 -5.02 4.52 -5.61
N GLY A 113 -6.31 4.30 -5.92
CA GLY A 113 -7.35 5.30 -5.74
C GLY A 113 -7.47 5.79 -4.29
N VAL A 114 -7.37 4.88 -3.31
CA VAL A 114 -7.36 5.23 -1.88
C VAL A 114 -6.11 6.03 -1.51
N ALA A 115 -4.93 5.64 -1.97
CA ALA A 115 -3.69 6.38 -1.71
C ALA A 115 -3.79 7.82 -2.25
N LEU A 116 -4.34 8.00 -3.45
CA LEU A 116 -4.59 9.32 -4.03
C LEU A 116 -5.64 10.11 -3.23
N LEU A 117 -6.72 9.46 -2.78
CA LEU A 117 -7.70 10.08 -1.89
C LEU A 117 -7.02 10.62 -0.61
N LEU A 118 -6.12 9.85 0.01
CA LEU A 118 -5.37 10.30 1.19
C LEU A 118 -4.40 11.45 0.86
N ALA A 119 -3.78 11.45 -0.32
CA ALA A 119 -2.88 12.52 -0.77
C ALA A 119 -3.59 13.88 -0.85
N PHE A 120 -4.85 13.87 -1.33
CA PHE A 120 -5.62 15.05 -1.66
C PHE A 120 -6.74 15.39 -0.66
N ASP A 121 -6.92 14.61 0.41
CA ASP A 121 -7.93 14.93 1.44
C ASP A 121 -7.61 16.26 2.15
N GLY A 122 -8.31 17.32 1.71
CA GLY A 122 -8.15 18.69 2.18
C GLY A 122 -8.54 18.92 3.65
N ARG A 123 -9.15 17.94 4.32
CA ARG A 123 -9.46 18.04 5.76
C ARG A 123 -8.22 18.04 6.65
N ALA A 124 -7.06 17.68 6.12
CA ALA A 124 -5.82 17.70 6.87
C ALA A 124 -5.25 19.11 7.14
N SER A 125 -5.90 20.16 6.62
CA SER A 125 -5.50 21.58 6.74
C SER A 125 -6.46 22.46 7.54
N ARG A 126 -7.43 21.86 8.24
CA ARG A 126 -8.32 22.57 9.19
C ARG A 126 -8.24 21.93 10.57
#